data_AF-A0A257RZH9-F1
#
_entry.id   AF-A0A257RZH9-F1
#
_cell.length_a   1.000
_cell.length_b   1.000
_cell.length_c   1.000
_cell.angle_alpha   90.00
_cell.angle_beta   90.00
_cell.angle_gamma   90.00
#
_symmetry.space_group_name_H-M   'P 1'
#
loop_
_entity.id
_entity.type
_entity.pdbx_description
1 polymer ?
#
loop_
_entity_poly.entity_id
_entity_poly.type
_entity_poly.pdbx_seq_one_letter_code
_entity_poly.pdbx_strand_id
1 'polypeptide(L)'
;TEDESVTGKPSGNDLREHKVTLPLIGALPAMTAVQRRLVEALFADEHPTDGAIRDVMHVVADAGGIDYARRAGERYAQEADDALAAVPASPARAALADALAYVIHRRR
;
A
#
# COMPACT_ATOMS: atom_id res chain seq x y z
N THR A 1 1.92 16.42 3.29
CA THR A 1 0.66 16.43 2.51
C THR A 1 1.09 16.41 1.07
N GLU A 2 1.04 15.26 0.41
CA GLU A 2 1.34 15.20 -1.03
C GLU A 2 0.04 15.26 -1.83
N ASP A 3 0.14 16.00 -2.92
CA ASP A 3 -0.91 16.62 -3.71
C ASP A 3 -1.54 15.61 -4.69
N GLU A 4 -2.82 15.79 -5.02
CA GLU A 4 -3.62 14.96 -5.93
C GLU A 4 -3.07 14.90 -7.38
N SER A 5 -1.99 15.63 -7.66
CA SER A 5 -1.48 15.91 -9.00
C SER A 5 -0.56 14.85 -9.61
N VAL A 6 -0.12 13.84 -8.86
CA VAL A 6 0.86 12.86 -9.38
C VAL A 6 0.20 11.58 -9.92
N THR A 7 -0.91 11.12 -9.34
CA THR A 7 -1.51 9.83 -9.72
C THR A 7 -2.66 9.91 -10.73
N GLY A 8 -3.34 11.06 -10.86
CA GLY A 8 -4.43 11.26 -11.84
C GLY A 8 -5.60 10.25 -11.76
N LYS A 9 -5.67 9.44 -10.70
CA LYS A 9 -6.73 8.46 -10.43
C LYS A 9 -7.08 8.55 -8.95
N PRO A 10 -8.36 8.52 -8.57
CA PRO A 10 -8.70 8.40 -7.16
C PRO A 10 -8.12 7.08 -6.65
N SER A 11 -7.04 7.16 -5.85
CA SER A 11 -6.63 6.06 -5.00
C SER A 11 -7.82 5.68 -4.13
N GLY A 12 -8.10 4.37 -3.96
CA GLY A 12 -9.28 3.90 -3.23
C GLY A 12 -10.12 2.84 -3.95
N ASN A 13 -9.77 2.44 -5.18
CA ASN A 13 -10.46 1.35 -5.88
C ASN A 13 -10.51 0.05 -5.07
N ASP A 14 -9.44 -0.29 -4.35
CA ASP A 14 -9.45 -1.47 -3.48
C ASP A 14 -10.54 -1.37 -2.41
N LEU A 15 -10.72 -0.19 -1.79
CA LEU A 15 -11.79 0.02 -0.81
C LEU A 15 -13.18 0.01 -1.47
N ARG A 16 -13.31 0.56 -2.68
CA ARG A 16 -14.56 0.51 -3.46
C ARG A 16 -14.98 -0.91 -3.81
N GLU A 17 -13.99 -1.78 -4.06
CA GLU A 17 -14.19 -3.20 -4.35
C GLU A 17 -14.14 -4.07 -3.08
N HIS A 18 -14.18 -3.46 -1.88
CA HIS A 18 -14.12 -4.14 -0.59
C HIS A 18 -12.94 -5.09 -0.42
N LYS A 19 -11.80 -4.75 -1.04
CA LYS A 19 -10.55 -5.47 -0.91
C LYS A 19 -9.80 -5.00 0.32
N VAL A 20 -9.50 -5.94 1.20
CA VAL A 20 -8.64 -5.73 2.36
C VAL A 20 -7.18 -5.90 1.92
N THR A 21 -6.45 -4.78 1.77
CA THR A 21 -5.04 -4.77 1.34
C THR A 21 -4.10 -4.41 2.49
N LEU A 22 -2.79 -4.60 2.26
CA LEU A 22 -1.74 -4.42 3.26
C LEU A 22 -1.82 -3.09 4.05
N PRO A 23 -2.11 -1.93 3.44
CA PRO A 23 -2.29 -0.70 4.20
C PRO A 23 -3.38 -0.80 5.26
N LEU A 24 -4.57 -1.33 4.91
CA LEU A 24 -5.66 -1.49 5.86
C LEU A 24 -5.31 -2.52 6.92
N ILE A 25 -4.77 -3.68 6.53
CA ILE A 25 -4.34 -4.74 7.46
C ILE A 25 -3.36 -4.20 8.49
N GLY A 26 -2.37 -3.41 8.06
CA GLY A 26 -1.35 -2.82 8.92
C GLY A 26 -1.87 -1.73 9.85
N ALA A 27 -2.89 -0.99 9.41
CA ALA A 27 -3.51 0.07 10.21
C ALA A 27 -4.46 -0.47 11.29
N LEU A 28 -5.18 -1.57 11.01
CA LEU A 28 -6.21 -2.11 11.89
C LEU A 28 -5.80 -2.20 13.37
N PRO A 29 -4.62 -2.73 13.76
CA PRO A 29 -4.24 -2.84 15.17
C PRO A 29 -4.17 -1.50 15.92
N ALA A 30 -3.83 -0.40 15.23
CA ALA A 30 -3.69 0.93 15.81
C ALA A 30 -5.00 1.74 15.81
N MET A 31 -6.05 1.25 15.15
CA MET A 31 -7.32 1.97 15.04
C MET A 31 -8.14 1.94 16.33
N THR A 32 -8.68 3.11 16.68
CA THR A 32 -9.72 3.28 17.71
C THR A 32 -11.04 2.61 17.31
N ALA A 33 -11.96 2.44 18.27
CA ALA A 33 -13.29 1.89 17.99
C ALA A 33 -14.09 2.73 16.98
N VAL A 34 -13.96 4.06 17.01
CA VAL A 34 -14.64 4.96 16.06
C VAL A 34 -14.09 4.77 14.64
N GLN A 35 -12.77 4.71 14.51
CA GLN A 35 -12.11 4.45 13.22
C GLN A 35 -12.50 3.09 12.64
N ARG A 36 -12.56 2.04 13.47
CA ARG A 36 -13.00 0.70 13.04
C ARG A 36 -14.43 0.70 12.53
N ARG A 37 -15.35 1.41 13.20
CA ARG A 37 -16.74 1.55 12.75
C ARG A 37 -16.85 2.23 11.38
N LEU A 38 -15.98 3.18 11.05
CA LEU A 38 -15.95 3.79 9.71
C LEU A 38 -15.56 2.76 8.64
N VAL A 39 -14.54 1.94 8.92
CA VAL A 39 -14.15 0.84 8.02
C VAL A 39 -15.29 -0.16 7.88
N GLU A 40 -15.88 -0.60 8.98
CA GLU A 40 -17.01 -1.53 8.98
C GLU A 40 -18.21 -0.98 8.18
N ALA A 41 -18.55 0.29 8.37
CA ALA A 41 -19.62 0.94 7.62
C ALA A 41 -19.34 1.01 6.12
N LEU A 42 -18.10 1.32 5.72
CA LEU A 42 -17.69 1.31 4.32
C LEU A 42 -17.81 -0.10 3.70
N PHE A 43 -17.44 -1.14 4.45
CA PHE A 43 -17.52 -2.52 3.98
C PHE A 43 -18.92 -3.13 4.00
N ALA A 44 -19.84 -2.55 4.78
CA ALA A 44 -21.25 -2.94 4.80
C ALA A 44 -22.06 -2.27 3.68
N ASP A 45 -21.59 -1.15 3.13
CA ASP A 45 -22.21 -0.46 2.01
C ASP A 45 -21.80 -1.14 0.69
N GLU A 46 -22.79 -1.59 -0.10
CA GLU A 46 -22.56 -2.20 -1.41
C GLU A 46 -21.96 -1.20 -2.41
N HIS A 47 -22.24 0.10 -2.23
CA HIS A 47 -21.84 1.17 -3.14
C HIS A 47 -21.28 2.38 -2.36
N PRO A 48 -20.12 2.21 -1.69
CA PRO A 48 -19.57 3.25 -0.83
C PRO A 48 -19.27 4.52 -1.63
N THR A 49 -19.69 5.64 -1.06
CA THR A 49 -19.46 6.96 -1.66
C THR A 49 -17.98 7.32 -1.67
N ASP A 50 -17.59 8.22 -2.59
CA ASP A 50 -16.22 8.74 -2.64
C ASP A 50 -15.81 9.45 -1.35
N GLY A 51 -16.78 10.03 -0.62
CA GLY A 51 -16.55 10.62 0.70
C GLY A 51 -16.16 9.57 1.73
N ALA A 52 -16.94 8.49 1.84
CA ALA A 52 -16.64 7.39 2.75
C ALA A 52 -15.27 6.75 2.45
N ILE A 53 -14.94 6.58 1.16
CA ILE A 53 -13.64 6.06 0.73
C ILE A 53 -12.51 6.99 1.18
N ARG A 54 -12.63 8.31 0.99
CA ARG A 54 -11.64 9.29 1.47
C ARG A 54 -11.47 9.26 2.99
N ASP A 55 -12.58 9.16 3.74
CA ASP A 55 -12.53 9.10 5.20
C ASP A 55 -11.76 7.86 5.68
N VAL A 56 -12.03 6.68 5.10
CA VAL A 56 -11.29 5.46 5.43
C VAL A 56 -9.83 5.56 5.01
N MET A 57 -9.51 6.16 3.86
CA MET A 57 -8.12 6.38 3.45
C MET A 57 -7.36 7.26 4.44
N HIS A 58 -7.96 8.36 4.93
CA HIS A 58 -7.35 9.20 5.96
C HIS A 58 -7.10 8.42 7.24
N VAL A 59 -8.10 7.65 7.70
CA VAL A 59 -7.96 6.81 8.90
C VAL A 59 -6.85 5.76 8.74
N VAL A 60 -6.72 5.13 7.57
CA VAL A 60 -5.65 4.17 7.28
C VAL A 60 -4.28 4.84 7.29
N ALA A 61 -4.17 6.05 6.73
CA ALA A 61 -2.93 6.82 6.75
C ALA A 61 -2.54 7.24 8.18
N ASP A 62 -3.48 7.78 8.95
CA ASP A 62 -3.27 8.25 10.33
C ASP A 62 -2.89 7.10 11.27
N ALA A 63 -3.46 5.92 11.06
CA ALA A 63 -3.13 4.70 11.80
C ALA A 63 -1.84 4.01 11.29
N GLY A 64 -1.09 4.64 10.36
CA GLY A 64 0.23 4.18 9.92
C GLY A 64 0.22 3.04 8.90
N GLY A 65 -0.92 2.79 8.24
CA GLY A 65 -1.08 1.70 7.27
C GLY A 65 -0.21 1.86 6.02
N ILE A 66 -0.09 3.10 5.51
CA ILE A 66 0.74 3.39 4.32
C ILE A 66 2.20 3.08 4.60
N ASP A 67 2.71 3.53 5.76
CA ASP A 67 4.06 3.25 6.19
C ASP A 67 4.31 1.77 6.46
N TYR A 68 3.32 1.06 7.01
CA TYR A 68 3.38 -0.40 7.17
C TYR A 68 3.58 -1.11 5.82
N ALA A 69 2.76 -0.77 4.83
CA ALA A 69 2.86 -1.36 3.49
C ALA A 69 4.19 -1.02 2.79
N ARG A 70 4.66 0.23 2.94
CA ARG A 70 5.97 0.65 2.43
C ARG A 70 7.12 -0.19 3.03
N ARG A 71 7.17 -0.30 4.37
CA ARG A 71 8.19 -1.12 5.06
C ARG A 71 8.12 -2.59 4.66
N ALA A 72 6.92 -3.13 4.43
CA ALA A 72 6.77 -4.49 3.94
C ALA A 72 7.38 -4.65 2.53
N GLY A 73 7.15 -3.68 1.64
CA GLY A 73 7.78 -3.65 0.31
C GLY A 73 9.31 -3.57 0.38
N GLU A 74 9.85 -2.69 1.22
CA GLU A 74 11.30 -2.56 1.45
C GLU A 74 11.91 -3.86 1.97
N ARG A 75 11.23 -4.53 2.91
CA ARG A 75 11.66 -5.84 3.42
C ARG A 75 11.71 -6.89 2.30
N TYR A 76 10.68 -7.00 1.48
CA TYR A 76 10.68 -7.95 0.37
C TYR A 76 11.73 -7.63 -0.70
N ALA A 77 12.04 -6.35 -0.92
CA ALA A 77 13.12 -5.94 -1.81
C ALA A 77 14.48 -6.40 -1.28
N GLN A 78 14.73 -6.23 0.02
CA GLN A 78 15.95 -6.70 0.64
C GLN A 78 16.07 -8.23 0.56
N GLU A 79 15.00 -8.95 0.88
CA GLU A 79 14.96 -10.43 0.76
C GLU A 79 15.24 -10.89 -0.69
N ALA A 80 14.75 -10.15 -1.69
CA ALA A 80 15.01 -10.45 -3.09
C ALA A 80 16.45 -10.13 -3.51
N ASP A 81 17.04 -9.04 -3.03
CA ASP A 81 18.45 -8.70 -3.29
C ASP A 81 19.40 -9.73 -2.67
N ASP A 82 19.13 -10.14 -1.43
CA ASP A 82 19.88 -11.18 -0.73
C ASP A 82 19.80 -12.52 -1.49
N ALA A 83 18.62 -12.86 -2.02
CA ALA A 83 18.45 -14.07 -2.84
C ALA A 83 19.20 -13.99 -4.18
N LEU A 84 19.24 -12.82 -4.82
CA LEU A 84 20.01 -12.61 -6.06
C LEU A 84 21.52 -12.70 -5.84
N ALA A 85 22.02 -12.42 -4.63
CA ALA A 85 23.44 -12.49 -4.32
C ALA A 85 24.03 -13.90 -4.57
N ALA A 86 23.22 -14.95 -4.39
CA ALA A 86 23.62 -16.35 -4.63
C ALA A 86 23.68 -16.74 -6.12
N VAL A 87 23.12 -15.93 -7.02
CA VAL A 87 23.12 -16.20 -8.47
C VAL A 87 24.43 -15.68 -9.09
N PRO A 88 25.12 -16.43 -9.97
CA PRO A 88 26.32 -15.94 -10.63
C PRO A 88 26.10 -14.62 -11.39
N ALA A 89 27.11 -13.75 -11.37
CA ALA A 89 27.07 -12.47 -12.07
C ALA A 89 26.82 -12.69 -13.57
N SER A 90 25.79 -12.02 -14.09
CA SER A 90 25.38 -12.12 -15.49
C SER A 90 24.53 -10.89 -15.86
N PRO A 91 24.37 -10.58 -17.16
CA PRO A 91 23.47 -9.51 -17.60
C PRO A 91 22.03 -9.71 -17.10
N ALA A 92 21.57 -10.95 -17.00
CA ALA A 92 20.24 -11.27 -16.47
C ALA A 92 20.12 -10.96 -14.97
N ARG A 93 21.14 -11.30 -14.15
CA ARG A 93 21.17 -10.93 -12.73
C ARG A 93 21.17 -9.41 -12.55
N ALA A 94 21.95 -8.68 -13.35
CA ALA A 94 21.99 -7.21 -13.30
C ALA A 94 20.61 -6.60 -13.63
N ALA A 95 19.96 -7.07 -14.70
CA ALA A 95 18.63 -6.61 -15.08
C ALA A 95 17.57 -6.85 -13.99
N LEU A 96 17.65 -7.97 -13.25
CA LEU A 96 16.75 -8.24 -12.12
C LEU A 96 17.00 -7.29 -10.95
N ALA A 97 18.26 -6.97 -10.64
CA ALA A 97 18.61 -6.00 -9.60
C ALA A 97 18.09 -4.59 -9.97
N ASP A 98 18.26 -4.17 -11.23
CA ASP A 98 17.72 -2.90 -11.72
C ASP A 98 16.19 -2.85 -11.63
N ALA A 99 15.52 -3.96 -11.95
CA ALA A 99 14.07 -4.07 -11.85
C ALA A 99 13.58 -3.94 -10.41
N LEU A 100 14.28 -4.54 -9.43
CA LEU A 100 13.96 -4.40 -8.01
C LEU A 100 14.07 -2.94 -7.56
N ALA A 101 15.19 -2.29 -7.88
CA ALA A 101 15.41 -0.87 -7.54
C ALA A 101 14.32 0.02 -8.16
N TYR A 102 13.96 -0.22 -9.41
CA TYR A 102 12.89 0.51 -10.08
C TYR A 102 11.53 0.31 -9.41
N VAL A 103 11.14 -0.93 -9.08
CA VAL A 103 9.81 -1.23 -8.50
C VAL A 103 9.61 -0.56 -7.14
N ILE A 104 10.66 -0.44 -6.33
CA ILE A 104 10.61 0.17 -5.00
C ILE A 104 10.65 1.69 -5.03
N HIS A 105 11.47 2.27 -5.92
CA HIS A 105 11.67 3.72 -5.97
C HIS A 105 10.82 4.45 -6.99
N ARG A 106 10.02 3.74 -7.81
CA ARG A 106 9.11 4.38 -8.77
C ARG A 106 8.19 5.35 -8.02
N ARG A 107 8.30 6.63 -8.35
CA ARG A 107 7.26 7.61 -8.08
C ARG A 107 6.39 7.63 -9.34
N ARG A 108 5.12 7.27 -9.19
CA ARG A 108 4.14 7.40 -10.27
C ARG A 108 3.47 8.74 -10.16
#